data_AF-A0A6L3C8F9-F1
#
_entry.id   AF-A0A6L3C8F9-F1
#
_cell.length_a   1.000
_cell.length_b   1.000
_cell.length_c   1.000
_cell.angle_alpha   90.00
_cell.angle_beta   90.00
_cell.angle_gamma   90.00
#
_symmetry.space_group_name_H-M   'P 1'
#
loop_
_entity.id
_entity.type
_entity.pdbx_description
1 polymer ?
#
loop_
_entity_poly.entity_id
_entity_poly.type
_entity_poly.pdbx_seq_one_letter_code
_entity_poly.pdbx_strand_id
1 'polypeptide(L)'
;MNLNIVNIGAPDMIEDFQTNASLIVWVNLAFVMGVTVPLLPLSRISDVFGRKRMYLSGAIIVPIGLILSAISQDLFQLVAARVVTGFGSAMVLANDNALLTQTFPASERGKAQGMMNMAFGLGIGISFFLGGILIDIFDWRSLFWARIPAHLLLAFCIWRLVRSDANDPERDTTEYSVDYAGVLLLSVVMMGSLLAINQSGRLGLSSPFVILAIASVALALPMFIIVEKKSTFPVIQLSLFKSRVFS
;
A
#
# COMPACT_ATOMS: atom_id res chain seq x y z
N MET A 1 -5.50 -0.01 10.35
CA MET A 1 -6.86 -0.59 10.23
C MET A 1 -6.89 -1.89 9.41
N ASN A 2 -6.50 -1.90 8.12
CA ASN A 2 -6.72 -3.06 7.22
C ASN A 2 -6.11 -4.42 7.65
N LEU A 3 -4.84 -4.49 8.09
CA LEU A 3 -4.20 -5.78 8.44
C LEU A 3 -4.78 -6.38 9.72
N ASN A 4 -5.00 -5.54 10.72
CA ASN A 4 -5.43 -5.97 12.04
C ASN A 4 -6.85 -6.53 12.03
N ILE A 5 -7.76 -5.91 11.28
CA ILE A 5 -9.16 -6.33 11.25
C ILE A 5 -9.33 -7.68 10.53
N VAL A 6 -8.58 -7.91 9.44
CA VAL A 6 -8.64 -9.15 8.65
C VAL A 6 -8.07 -10.35 9.43
N ASN A 7 -7.08 -10.13 10.29
CA ASN A 7 -6.52 -11.19 11.14
C ASN A 7 -7.51 -11.75 12.15
N ILE A 8 -8.49 -10.94 12.59
CA ILE A 8 -9.49 -11.38 13.57
C ILE A 8 -10.42 -12.42 12.94
N GLY A 9 -10.78 -12.24 11.66
CA GLY A 9 -11.64 -13.18 10.92
C GLY A 9 -10.88 -14.35 10.27
N ALA A 10 -9.58 -14.52 10.58
CA ALA A 10 -8.79 -15.59 9.99
C ALA A 10 -9.33 -17.00 10.31
N PRO A 11 -9.78 -17.32 11.54
CA PRO A 11 -10.39 -18.61 11.84
C PRO A 11 -11.63 -18.90 10.97
N ASP A 12 -12.53 -17.93 10.84
CA ASP A 12 -13.75 -18.11 10.04
C ASP A 12 -13.41 -18.30 8.55
N MET A 13 -12.42 -17.57 8.02
CA MET A 13 -11.95 -17.78 6.65
C MET A 13 -11.33 -19.17 6.43
N ILE A 14 -10.69 -19.75 7.45
CA ILE A 14 -10.16 -21.13 7.36
C ILE A 14 -11.31 -22.11 7.19
N GLU A 15 -12.39 -21.94 7.97
CA GLU A 15 -13.58 -22.76 7.93
C GLU A 15 -14.36 -22.56 6.62
N ASP A 16 -14.66 -21.32 6.24
CA ASP A 16 -15.45 -20.98 5.05
C ASP A 16 -14.80 -21.50 3.75
N PHE A 17 -13.47 -21.32 3.62
CA PHE A 17 -12.74 -21.78 2.44
C PHE A 17 -12.18 -23.19 2.56
N GLN A 18 -12.46 -23.89 3.66
CA GLN A 18 -11.96 -25.25 3.93
C GLN A 18 -10.44 -25.36 3.69
N THR A 19 -9.70 -24.38 4.22
CA THR A 19 -8.28 -24.19 3.95
C THR A 19 -7.45 -24.32 5.22
N ASN A 20 -6.24 -23.78 5.25
CA ASN A 20 -5.40 -23.77 6.45
C ASN A 20 -4.79 -22.39 6.70
N ALA A 21 -4.33 -22.18 7.94
CA ALA A 21 -3.71 -20.93 8.37
C ALA A 21 -2.53 -20.51 7.47
N SER A 22 -1.78 -21.48 6.94
CA SER A 22 -0.65 -21.21 6.05
C SER A 22 -1.04 -20.58 4.72
N LEU A 23 -2.26 -20.83 4.24
CA LEU A 23 -2.79 -20.23 3.02
C LEU A 23 -3.50 -18.90 3.30
N ILE A 24 -4.17 -18.74 4.45
CA ILE A 24 -4.81 -17.48 4.85
C ILE A 24 -3.81 -16.32 5.02
N VAL A 25 -2.55 -16.60 5.39
CA VAL A 25 -1.49 -15.57 5.45
C VAL A 25 -1.37 -14.78 4.13
N TRP A 26 -1.66 -15.42 2.98
CA TRP A 26 -1.61 -14.75 1.67
C TRP A 26 -2.66 -13.65 1.49
N VAL A 27 -3.77 -13.68 2.23
CA VAL A 27 -4.78 -12.60 2.21
C VAL A 27 -4.16 -11.27 2.67
N ASN A 28 -3.31 -11.31 3.69
CA ASN A 28 -2.59 -10.14 4.16
C ASN A 28 -1.35 -9.86 3.31
N LEU A 29 -0.58 -10.90 2.97
CA LEU A 29 0.64 -10.73 2.19
C LEU A 29 0.37 -10.12 0.82
N ALA A 30 -0.70 -10.55 0.12
CA ALA A 30 -1.10 -9.99 -1.17
C ALA A 30 -1.51 -8.51 -1.08
N PHE A 31 -2.19 -8.11 0.00
CA PHE A 31 -2.47 -6.70 0.25
C PHE A 31 -1.17 -5.91 0.48
N VAL A 32 -0.27 -6.41 1.34
CA VAL A 32 1.02 -5.73 1.60
C VAL A 32 1.82 -5.59 0.32
N MET A 33 1.98 -6.66 -0.46
CA MET A 33 2.67 -6.60 -1.75
C MET A 33 1.98 -5.63 -2.71
N GLY A 34 0.65 -5.67 -2.79
CA GLY A 34 -0.15 -4.75 -3.59
C GLY A 34 -0.01 -3.30 -3.17
N VAL A 35 0.32 -3.01 -1.90
CA VAL A 35 0.66 -1.65 -1.44
C VAL A 35 2.11 -1.33 -1.77
N THR A 36 3.04 -2.14 -1.28
CA THR A 36 4.47 -1.85 -1.20
C THR A 36 5.11 -1.74 -2.57
N VAL A 37 4.79 -2.65 -3.49
CA VAL A 37 5.40 -2.70 -4.82
C VAL A 37 5.07 -1.44 -5.65
N PRO A 38 3.79 -1.06 -5.84
CA PRO A 38 3.46 0.10 -6.66
C PRO A 38 3.58 1.43 -5.92
N LEU A 39 3.84 1.47 -4.60
CA LEU A 39 3.89 2.71 -3.80
C LEU A 39 4.84 3.77 -4.39
N LEU A 40 6.11 3.39 -4.62
CA LEU A 40 7.13 4.31 -5.13
C LEU A 40 6.92 4.68 -6.61
N PRO A 41 6.58 3.73 -7.51
CA PRO A 41 6.20 4.08 -8.87
C PRO A 41 5.02 5.06 -8.93
N LEU A 42 3.97 4.81 -8.14
CA LEU A 42 2.77 5.64 -8.11
C LEU A 42 3.02 7.01 -7.48
N SER A 43 3.99 7.15 -6.57
CA SER A 43 4.37 8.47 -6.03
C SER A 43 5.06 9.34 -7.08
N ARG A 44 5.82 8.73 -8.00
CA ARG A 44 6.43 9.44 -9.13
C ARG A 44 5.42 9.74 -10.23
N ILE A 45 4.57 8.77 -10.57
CA ILE A 45 3.51 8.98 -11.57
C ILE A 45 2.55 10.08 -11.10
N SER A 46 2.31 10.22 -9.80
CA SER A 46 1.44 11.26 -9.27
C SER A 46 2.03 12.68 -9.37
N ASP A 47 3.36 12.81 -9.45
CA ASP A 47 4.01 14.09 -9.74
C ASP A 47 3.60 14.61 -11.13
N VAL A 48 3.45 13.70 -12.11
CA VAL A 48 3.06 14.01 -13.50
C VAL A 48 1.55 14.05 -13.68
N PHE A 49 0.84 13.02 -13.23
CA PHE A 49 -0.61 12.86 -13.42
C PHE A 49 -1.45 13.76 -12.51
N GLY A 50 -0.83 14.32 -11.47
CA GLY A 50 -1.46 15.09 -10.41
C GLY A 50 -1.78 14.22 -9.19
N ARG A 51 -1.36 14.73 -8.03
CA ARG A 51 -1.50 14.10 -6.71
C ARG A 51 -2.95 13.96 -6.30
N LYS A 52 -3.79 15.01 -6.47
CA LYS A 52 -5.22 14.93 -6.16
C LYS A 52 -5.91 13.86 -7.00
N ARG A 53 -5.62 13.80 -8.30
CA ARG A 53 -6.23 12.83 -9.23
C ARG A 53 -5.83 11.41 -8.85
N MET A 54 -4.54 11.17 -8.59
CA MET A 54 -4.06 9.86 -8.17
C MET A 54 -4.69 9.42 -6.84
N TYR A 55 -4.77 10.32 -5.86
CA TYR A 55 -5.41 10.04 -4.57
C TYR A 55 -6.89 9.67 -4.73
N LEU A 56 -7.64 10.43 -5.53
CA LEU A 56 -9.06 10.15 -5.79
C LEU A 56 -9.27 8.82 -6.49
N SER A 57 -8.48 8.52 -7.51
CA SER A 57 -8.54 7.21 -8.18
C SER A 57 -8.27 6.07 -7.20
N GLY A 58 -7.27 6.21 -6.33
CA GLY A 58 -7.01 5.26 -5.25
C GLY A 58 -8.19 5.10 -4.29
N ALA A 59 -8.77 6.22 -3.85
CA ALA A 59 -9.93 6.25 -2.96
C ALA A 59 -11.19 5.58 -3.56
N ILE A 60 -11.28 5.47 -4.89
CA ILE A 60 -12.34 4.73 -5.61
C ILE A 60 -11.96 3.26 -5.85
N ILE A 61 -10.69 2.97 -6.15
CA ILE A 61 -10.22 1.59 -6.39
C ILE A 61 -10.26 0.75 -5.11
N VAL A 62 -9.95 1.34 -3.95
CA VAL A 62 -10.01 0.63 -2.66
C VAL A 62 -11.40 0.04 -2.39
N PRO A 63 -12.51 0.79 -2.42
CA PRO A 63 -13.84 0.22 -2.19
C PRO A 63 -14.21 -0.83 -3.24
N ILE A 64 -13.75 -0.73 -4.49
CA ILE A 64 -13.92 -1.81 -5.49
C ILE A 64 -13.22 -3.09 -5.00
N GLY A 65 -11.96 -2.99 -4.58
CA GLY A 65 -11.22 -4.13 -4.01
C GLY A 65 -11.87 -4.70 -2.75
N LEU A 66 -12.46 -3.86 -1.90
CA LEU A 66 -13.23 -4.28 -0.73
C LEU A 66 -14.51 -5.05 -1.13
N ILE A 67 -15.25 -4.57 -2.13
CA ILE A 67 -16.44 -5.27 -2.66
C ILE A 67 -16.04 -6.64 -3.20
N LEU A 68 -14.99 -6.69 -4.03
CA LEU A 68 -14.47 -7.94 -4.59
C LEU A 68 -14.03 -8.93 -3.49
N SER A 69 -13.43 -8.42 -2.41
CA SER A 69 -13.06 -9.24 -1.25
C SER A 69 -14.29 -9.74 -0.49
N ALA A 70 -15.34 -8.93 -0.38
CA ALA A 70 -16.54 -9.28 0.36
C ALA A 70 -17.40 -10.32 -0.37
N ILE A 71 -17.34 -10.38 -1.70
CA ILE A 71 -18.11 -11.33 -2.53
C ILE A 71 -17.29 -12.55 -2.96
N SER A 72 -16.01 -12.66 -2.57
CA SER A 72 -15.12 -13.73 -3.04
C SER A 72 -15.62 -15.11 -2.63
N GLN A 73 -15.71 -16.04 -3.57
CA GLN A 73 -16.22 -17.40 -3.33
C GLN A 73 -15.15 -18.39 -2.93
N ASP A 74 -13.88 -18.07 -3.21
CA ASP A 74 -12.73 -18.89 -2.87
C ASP A 74 -11.54 -18.02 -2.42
N LEU A 75 -10.53 -18.67 -1.86
CA LEU A 75 -9.34 -18.00 -1.34
C LEU A 75 -8.54 -17.27 -2.44
N PHE A 76 -8.47 -17.80 -3.66
CA PHE A 76 -7.72 -17.16 -4.74
C PHE A 76 -8.37 -15.88 -5.20
N GLN A 77 -9.70 -15.87 -5.32
CA GLN A 77 -10.48 -14.65 -5.59
C GLN A 77 -10.25 -13.60 -4.50
N LEU A 78 -10.28 -14.02 -3.22
CA LEU A 78 -10.00 -13.12 -2.11
C LEU A 78 -8.58 -12.53 -2.26
N VAL A 79 -7.57 -13.38 -2.41
CA VAL A 79 -6.17 -12.96 -2.59
C VAL A 79 -6.01 -11.97 -3.76
N ALA A 80 -6.64 -12.22 -4.91
CA ALA A 80 -6.61 -11.31 -6.04
C ALA A 80 -7.29 -9.96 -5.72
N ALA A 81 -8.45 -9.98 -5.05
CA ALA A 81 -9.12 -8.77 -4.58
C ALA A 81 -8.27 -7.97 -3.58
N ARG A 82 -7.47 -8.66 -2.75
CA ARG A 82 -6.51 -8.01 -1.84
C ARG A 82 -5.40 -7.27 -2.59
N VAL A 83 -4.93 -7.78 -3.73
CA VAL A 83 -3.99 -7.06 -4.60
C VAL A 83 -4.62 -5.76 -5.12
N VAL A 84 -5.87 -5.82 -5.62
CA VAL A 84 -6.60 -4.63 -6.09
C VAL A 84 -6.76 -3.59 -4.97
N THR A 85 -7.14 -4.05 -3.77
CA THR A 85 -7.27 -3.20 -2.59
C THR A 85 -5.93 -2.55 -2.22
N GLY A 86 -4.84 -3.33 -2.28
CA GLY A 86 -3.49 -2.87 -2.00
C GLY A 86 -3.03 -1.82 -3.00
N PHE A 87 -3.28 -2.04 -4.30
CA PHE A 87 -2.92 -1.11 -5.36
C PHE A 87 -3.62 0.25 -5.19
N GLY A 88 -4.93 0.25 -4.94
CA GLY A 88 -5.67 1.48 -4.63
C GLY A 88 -5.15 2.17 -3.37
N SER A 89 -4.78 1.40 -2.34
CA SER A 89 -4.21 1.93 -1.09
C SER A 89 -2.83 2.55 -1.32
N ALA A 90 -2.01 2.00 -2.23
CA ALA A 90 -0.73 2.59 -2.62
C ALA A 90 -0.90 3.97 -3.25
N MET A 91 -1.90 4.15 -4.12
CA MET A 91 -2.20 5.44 -4.76
C MET A 91 -2.57 6.52 -3.72
N VAL A 92 -3.30 6.14 -2.68
CA VAL A 92 -3.66 7.02 -1.55
C VAL A 92 -2.41 7.34 -0.73
N LEU A 93 -1.71 6.31 -0.23
CA LEU A 93 -0.56 6.46 0.67
C LEU A 93 0.61 7.22 0.03
N ALA A 94 0.85 7.02 -1.27
CA ALA A 94 1.88 7.73 -2.03
C ALA A 94 1.69 9.25 -2.06
N ASN A 95 0.46 9.73 -1.85
CA ASN A 95 0.09 11.13 -2.02
C ASN A 95 -0.37 11.81 -0.72
N ASP A 96 -0.53 11.06 0.37
CA ASP A 96 -1.13 11.53 1.61
C ASP A 96 -0.34 12.68 2.26
N ASN A 97 0.98 12.48 2.47
CA ASN A 97 1.85 13.51 3.04
C ASN A 97 2.03 14.72 2.10
N ALA A 98 2.11 14.46 0.80
CA ALA A 98 2.29 15.52 -0.20
C ALA A 98 1.04 16.44 -0.26
N LEU A 99 -0.17 15.87 -0.24
CA LEU A 99 -1.40 16.65 -0.17
C LEU A 99 -1.54 17.40 1.15
N LEU A 100 -1.12 16.81 2.28
CA LEU A 100 -1.12 17.48 3.58
C LEU A 100 -0.21 18.72 3.57
N THR A 101 1.01 18.58 3.05
CA THR A 101 1.98 19.69 3.00
C THR A 101 1.61 20.79 2.01
N GLN A 102 0.85 20.47 0.94
CA GLN A 102 0.25 21.44 0.01
C GLN A 102 -0.96 22.15 0.60
N THR A 103 -1.73 21.47 1.46
CA THR A 103 -2.97 22.02 2.04
C THR A 103 -2.70 22.92 3.24
N PHE A 104 -1.70 22.57 4.08
CA PHE A 104 -1.42 23.27 5.33
C PHE A 104 -0.13 24.11 5.27
N PRO A 105 -0.14 25.33 5.84
CA PRO A 105 1.06 26.16 5.96
C PRO A 105 2.11 25.47 6.83
N ALA A 106 3.39 25.79 6.62
CA ALA A 106 4.51 25.10 7.25
C ALA A 106 4.42 25.03 8.79
N SER A 107 3.90 26.07 9.43
CA SER A 107 3.69 26.15 10.89
C SER A 107 2.64 25.17 11.42
N GLU A 108 1.68 24.75 10.60
CA GLU A 108 0.57 23.86 11.01
C GLU A 108 0.79 22.40 10.61
N ARG A 109 1.77 22.11 9.76
CA ARG A 109 2.05 20.74 9.27
C ARG A 109 2.28 19.74 10.41
N GLY A 110 3.00 20.14 11.45
CA GLY A 110 3.23 19.28 12.62
C GLY A 110 1.93 18.95 13.38
N LYS A 111 1.02 19.92 13.52
CA LYS A 111 -0.29 19.72 14.14
C LYS A 111 -1.18 18.84 13.27
N ALA A 112 -1.22 19.08 11.97
CA ALA A 112 -1.97 18.26 11.02
C ALA A 112 -1.48 16.80 11.03
N GLN A 113 -0.17 16.58 10.98
CA GLN A 113 0.43 15.24 11.07
C GLN A 113 0.14 14.58 12.42
N GLY A 114 0.18 15.35 13.51
CA GLY A 114 -0.19 14.89 14.85
C GLY A 114 -1.65 14.42 14.93
N MET A 115 -2.59 15.18 14.38
CA MET A 115 -4.00 14.80 14.30
C MET A 115 -4.21 13.55 13.43
N MET A 116 -3.49 13.46 12.31
CA MET A 116 -3.56 12.29 11.43
C MET A 116 -3.05 11.02 12.13
N ASN A 117 -1.92 11.12 12.82
CA ASN A 117 -1.35 10.01 13.60
C ASN A 117 -2.25 9.62 14.78
N MET A 118 -2.87 10.60 15.44
CA MET A 118 -3.86 10.36 16.50
C MET A 118 -5.07 9.61 15.97
N ALA A 119 -5.64 10.06 14.85
CA ALA A 119 -6.76 9.38 14.19
C ALA A 119 -6.38 7.97 13.74
N PHE A 120 -5.17 7.77 13.22
CA PHE A 120 -4.66 6.46 12.85
C PHE A 120 -4.54 5.52 14.07
N GLY A 121 -3.98 6.01 15.19
CA GLY A 121 -3.84 5.26 16.44
C GLY A 121 -5.20 4.87 17.03
N LEU A 122 -6.13 5.82 17.14
CA LEU A 122 -7.51 5.55 17.58
C LEU A 122 -8.19 4.54 16.66
N GLY A 123 -8.00 4.69 15.34
CA GLY A 123 -8.52 3.76 14.34
C GLY A 123 -8.04 2.33 14.57
N ILE A 124 -6.77 2.12 14.92
CA ILE A 124 -6.25 0.78 15.25
C ILE A 124 -6.98 0.18 16.45
N GLY A 125 -7.17 0.94 17.54
CA GLY A 125 -7.87 0.46 18.72
C GLY A 125 -9.33 0.11 18.43
N ILE A 126 -10.05 1.02 17.77
CA ILE A 126 -11.46 0.83 17.40
C ILE A 126 -11.63 -0.35 16.43
N SER A 127 -10.65 -0.60 15.56
CA SER A 127 -10.71 -1.69 14.57
C SER A 127 -10.86 -3.07 15.21
N PHE A 128 -10.17 -3.35 16.32
CA PHE A 128 -10.26 -4.66 16.97
C PHE A 128 -11.64 -4.88 17.59
N PHE A 129 -12.16 -3.86 18.27
CA PHE A 129 -13.47 -3.91 18.91
C PHE A 129 -14.60 -4.05 17.88
N LEU A 130 -14.63 -3.19 16.86
CA LEU A 130 -15.62 -3.29 15.80
C LEU A 130 -15.46 -4.56 14.97
N GLY A 131 -14.22 -4.99 14.70
CA GLY A 131 -13.95 -6.21 13.95
C GLY A 131 -14.49 -7.45 14.63
N GLY A 132 -14.27 -7.60 15.94
CA GLY A 132 -14.83 -8.70 16.73
C GLY A 132 -16.36 -8.72 16.71
N ILE A 133 -17.00 -7.57 16.99
CA ILE A 133 -18.47 -7.46 16.97
C ILE A 133 -19.05 -7.80 15.60
N LEU A 134 -18.41 -7.32 14.53
CA LEU A 134 -18.86 -7.57 13.16
C LEU A 134 -18.80 -9.06 12.81
N ILE A 135 -17.75 -9.76 13.22
CA ILE A 135 -17.62 -11.21 13.05
C ILE A 135 -18.65 -11.94 13.89
N ASP A 136 -18.81 -11.59 15.17
CA ASP A 136 -19.71 -12.28 16.10
C ASP A 136 -21.18 -12.18 15.68
N ILE A 137 -21.60 -11.04 15.11
CA ILE A 137 -22.99 -10.79 14.69
C ILE A 137 -23.23 -11.25 13.24
N PHE A 138 -22.23 -11.09 12.37
CA PHE A 138 -22.32 -11.41 10.95
C PHE A 138 -21.30 -12.49 10.59
N ASP A 139 -20.41 -12.19 9.65
CA ASP A 139 -19.35 -13.07 9.17
C ASP A 139 -18.07 -12.25 8.92
N TRP A 140 -17.01 -12.90 8.49
CA TRP A 140 -15.76 -12.23 8.13
C TRP A 140 -15.90 -11.28 6.92
N ARG A 141 -16.93 -11.44 6.07
CA ARG A 141 -17.16 -10.58 4.88
C ARG A 141 -17.63 -9.20 5.30
N SER A 142 -18.38 -9.11 6.40
CA SER A 142 -18.81 -7.85 7.01
C SER A 142 -17.65 -6.90 7.30
N LEU A 143 -16.45 -7.44 7.60
CA LEU A 143 -15.24 -6.65 7.79
C LEU A 143 -14.92 -5.81 6.56
N PHE A 144 -15.16 -6.32 5.35
CA PHE A 144 -14.93 -5.61 4.09
C PHE A 144 -16.04 -4.61 3.78
N TRP A 145 -17.29 -5.02 3.97
CA TRP A 145 -18.46 -4.16 3.77
C TRP A 145 -18.41 -2.90 4.63
N ALA A 146 -18.10 -3.03 5.92
CA ALA A 146 -18.07 -1.92 6.88
C ALA A 146 -17.07 -0.80 6.49
N ARG A 147 -16.04 -1.12 5.71
CA ARG A 147 -15.00 -0.18 5.30
C ARG A 147 -15.37 0.66 4.07
N ILE A 148 -16.31 0.20 3.24
CA ILE A 148 -16.64 0.86 1.97
C ILE A 148 -17.21 2.28 2.20
N PRO A 149 -18.19 2.51 3.10
CA PRO A 149 -18.74 3.85 3.31
C PRO A 149 -17.68 4.86 3.74
N ALA A 150 -16.73 4.46 4.58
CA ALA A 150 -15.64 5.31 5.03
C ALA A 150 -14.71 5.74 3.87
N HIS A 151 -14.40 4.83 2.94
CA HIS A 151 -13.57 5.15 1.77
C HIS A 151 -14.32 6.04 0.77
N LEU A 152 -15.62 5.80 0.57
CA LEU A 152 -16.44 6.67 -0.30
C LEU A 152 -16.58 8.07 0.30
N LEU A 153 -16.74 8.18 1.62
CA LEU A 153 -16.74 9.46 2.31
C LEU A 153 -15.40 10.18 2.16
N LEU A 154 -14.28 9.47 2.31
CA LEU A 154 -12.95 10.02 2.06
C LEU A 154 -12.82 10.56 0.63
N ALA A 155 -13.22 9.76 -0.38
CA ALA A 155 -13.20 10.18 -1.78
C ALA A 155 -14.03 11.45 -2.00
N PHE A 156 -15.23 11.51 -1.42
CA PHE A 156 -16.09 12.70 -1.48
C PHE A 156 -15.46 13.93 -0.82
N CYS A 157 -14.90 13.79 0.39
CA CYS A 157 -14.23 14.87 1.10
C CYS A 157 -13.05 15.41 0.30
N ILE A 158 -12.20 14.54 -0.26
CA ILE A 158 -11.05 14.97 -1.08
C ILE A 158 -11.52 15.65 -2.35
N TRP A 159 -12.55 15.12 -3.01
CA TRP A 159 -13.09 15.71 -4.22
C TRP A 159 -13.57 17.13 -3.96
N ARG A 160 -14.27 17.35 -2.84
CA ARG A 160 -14.91 18.62 -2.47
C ARG A 160 -13.98 19.65 -1.83
N LEU A 161 -13.05 19.23 -0.98
CA LEU A 161 -12.27 20.09 -0.08
C LEU A 161 -10.85 20.37 -0.59
N VAL A 162 -10.21 19.41 -1.26
CA VAL A 162 -8.85 19.59 -1.77
C VAL A 162 -8.90 20.36 -3.10
N ARG A 163 -8.13 21.44 -3.24
CA ARG A 163 -8.09 22.20 -4.50
C ARG A 163 -7.45 21.36 -5.60
N SER A 164 -7.91 21.52 -6.84
CA SER A 164 -7.36 20.74 -7.95
C SER A 164 -5.98 21.27 -8.34
N ASP A 165 -5.05 20.33 -8.53
CA ASP A 165 -3.71 20.56 -9.07
C ASP A 165 -3.65 21.23 -10.46
N ALA A 166 -4.80 21.41 -11.13
CA ALA A 166 -4.89 21.95 -12.49
C ALA A 166 -4.57 23.45 -12.59
N ASN A 167 -4.45 24.16 -11.46
CA ASN A 167 -4.26 25.61 -11.42
C ASN A 167 -2.88 26.04 -10.88
N ASP A 168 -1.90 25.14 -10.80
CA ASP A 168 -0.57 25.47 -10.32
C ASP A 168 0.33 25.93 -11.49
N PRO A 169 0.63 27.25 -11.64
CA PRO A 169 1.33 27.79 -12.80
C PRO A 169 2.81 27.41 -12.85
N GLU A 170 3.38 26.89 -11.75
CA GLU A 170 4.79 26.51 -11.62
C GLU A 170 5.07 25.04 -11.97
N ARG A 171 4.07 24.27 -12.42
CA ARG A 171 4.28 22.87 -12.82
C ARG A 171 4.99 22.77 -14.16
N ASP A 172 6.32 22.74 -14.09
CA ASP A 172 7.18 22.37 -15.21
C ASP A 172 7.08 20.85 -15.46
N THR A 173 6.08 20.44 -16.25
CA THR A 173 5.83 19.02 -16.57
C THR A 173 6.85 18.43 -17.56
N THR A 174 7.76 19.25 -18.07
CA THR A 174 8.57 18.97 -19.26
C THR A 174 9.83 18.14 -19.01
N GLU A 175 10.20 17.86 -17.75
CA GLU A 175 11.41 17.08 -17.43
C GLU A 175 11.17 15.73 -16.74
N TYR A 176 9.95 15.38 -16.32
CA TYR A 176 9.76 14.16 -15.52
C TYR A 176 9.59 12.90 -16.39
N SER A 177 10.68 12.15 -16.59
CA SER A 177 10.63 10.79 -17.15
C SER A 177 10.58 9.73 -16.03
N VAL A 178 9.74 8.70 -16.22
CA VAL A 178 9.63 7.58 -15.26
C VAL A 178 10.73 6.56 -15.56
N ASP A 179 11.57 6.26 -14.57
CA ASP A 179 12.56 5.19 -14.66
C ASP A 179 11.89 3.81 -14.49
N TYR A 180 11.37 3.26 -15.58
CA TYR A 180 10.71 1.95 -15.60
C TYR A 180 11.64 0.82 -15.16
N ALA A 181 12.94 0.90 -15.43
CA ALA A 181 13.91 -0.11 -15.06
C ALA A 181 14.18 -0.08 -13.55
N GLY A 182 14.38 1.11 -12.98
CA GLY A 182 14.49 1.34 -11.54
C GLY A 182 13.23 0.86 -10.80
N VAL A 183 12.05 1.20 -11.32
CA VAL A 183 10.75 0.73 -10.80
C VAL A 183 10.64 -0.79 -10.76
N LEU A 184 10.98 -1.47 -11.87
CA LEU A 184 10.86 -2.93 -11.96
C LEU A 184 11.86 -3.62 -11.03
N LEU A 185 13.12 -3.18 -11.01
CA LEU A 185 14.13 -3.74 -10.12
C LEU A 185 13.79 -3.54 -8.64
N LEU A 186 13.30 -2.36 -8.28
CA LEU A 186 12.85 -2.08 -6.92
C LEU A 186 11.65 -2.95 -6.53
N SER A 187 10.72 -3.15 -7.45
CA SER A 187 9.58 -4.05 -7.27
C SER A 187 10.04 -5.48 -6.96
N VAL A 188 11.01 -6.00 -7.72
CA VAL A 188 11.61 -7.32 -7.49
C VAL A 188 12.31 -7.39 -6.13
N VAL A 189 13.08 -6.36 -5.76
CA VAL A 189 13.75 -6.29 -4.44
C VAL A 189 12.73 -6.33 -3.31
N MET A 190 11.67 -5.51 -3.37
CA MET A 190 10.67 -5.44 -2.29
C MET A 190 9.86 -6.73 -2.19
N MET A 191 9.41 -7.28 -3.32
CA MET A 191 8.63 -8.51 -3.34
C MET A 191 9.47 -9.72 -2.93
N GLY A 192 10.68 -9.85 -3.45
CA GLY A 192 11.62 -10.89 -3.07
C GLY A 192 11.98 -10.84 -1.59
N SER A 193 12.19 -9.64 -1.02
CA SER A 193 12.49 -9.46 0.40
C SER A 193 11.30 -9.86 1.29
N LEU A 194 10.08 -9.43 0.93
CA LEU A 194 8.87 -9.81 1.65
C LEU A 194 8.65 -11.32 1.62
N LEU A 195 8.83 -11.96 0.46
CA LEU A 195 8.70 -13.41 0.32
C LEU A 195 9.77 -14.16 1.11
N ALA A 196 11.04 -13.74 1.03
CA ALA A 196 12.13 -14.36 1.77
C ALA A 196 11.90 -14.28 3.29
N ILE A 197 11.56 -13.10 3.81
CA ILE A 197 11.34 -12.90 5.25
C ILE A 197 10.12 -13.68 5.70
N ASN A 198 8.98 -13.56 5.02
CA ASN A 198 7.73 -14.16 5.48
C ASN A 198 7.74 -15.69 5.35
N GLN A 199 8.37 -16.23 4.31
CA GLN A 199 8.36 -17.67 4.03
C GLN A 199 9.54 -18.43 4.63
N SER A 200 10.64 -17.75 5.00
CA SER A 200 11.80 -18.39 5.65
C SER A 200 11.45 -19.03 6.99
N GLY A 201 10.60 -18.39 7.80
CA GLY A 201 10.16 -18.96 9.07
C GLY A 201 9.32 -20.23 8.91
N ARG A 202 8.59 -20.36 7.79
CA ARG A 202 7.70 -21.50 7.52
C ARG A 202 8.39 -22.64 6.77
N LEU A 203 9.05 -22.31 5.66
CA LEU A 203 9.63 -23.28 4.74
C LEU A 203 11.10 -23.61 5.09
N GLY A 204 11.70 -22.84 6.00
CA GLY A 204 13.12 -22.90 6.29
C GLY A 204 13.96 -22.19 5.22
N LEU A 205 15.17 -21.81 5.61
CA LEU A 205 16.13 -21.14 4.71
C LEU A 205 16.61 -22.03 3.56
N SER A 206 16.55 -23.36 3.73
CA SER A 206 16.96 -24.34 2.73
C SER A 206 15.90 -24.61 1.66
N SER A 207 14.70 -24.05 1.78
CA SER A 207 13.64 -24.24 0.79
C SER A 207 14.05 -23.61 -0.56
N PRO A 208 13.91 -24.33 -1.69
CA PRO A 208 14.18 -23.78 -3.01
C PRO A 208 13.42 -22.47 -3.28
N PHE A 209 12.19 -22.35 -2.77
CA PHE A 209 11.40 -21.13 -2.91
C PHE A 209 12.02 -19.93 -2.19
N VAL A 210 12.50 -20.13 -0.95
CA VAL A 210 13.13 -19.09 -0.14
C VAL A 210 14.49 -18.72 -0.72
N ILE A 211 15.26 -19.72 -1.19
CA ILE A 211 16.54 -19.49 -1.86
C ILE A 211 16.34 -18.68 -3.14
N LEU A 212 15.33 -18.99 -3.96
CA LEU A 212 15.01 -18.22 -5.16
C LEU A 212 14.61 -16.77 -4.82
N ALA A 213 13.80 -16.58 -3.77
CA ALA A 213 13.45 -15.24 -3.31
C ALA A 213 14.70 -14.45 -2.87
N ILE A 214 15.57 -15.05 -2.05
CA ILE A 214 16.84 -14.43 -1.62
C ILE A 214 17.75 -14.14 -2.82
N ALA A 215 17.90 -15.09 -3.74
CA ALA A 215 18.73 -14.93 -4.94
C ALA A 215 18.20 -13.80 -5.83
N SER A 216 16.87 -13.69 -6.00
CA SER A 216 16.26 -12.60 -6.77
C SER A 216 16.59 -11.23 -6.17
N VAL A 217 16.57 -11.10 -4.84
CA VAL A 217 16.97 -9.86 -4.14
C VAL A 217 18.47 -9.61 -4.29
N ALA A 218 19.29 -10.63 -4.08
CA ALA A 218 20.74 -10.53 -4.17
C ALA A 218 21.22 -10.10 -5.57
N LEU A 219 20.47 -10.42 -6.62
CA LEU A 219 20.74 -10.00 -7.99
C LEU A 219 20.10 -8.65 -8.33
N ALA A 220 18.83 -8.44 -7.98
CA ALA A 220 18.10 -7.24 -8.34
C ALA A 220 18.58 -6.00 -7.59
N LEU A 221 19.04 -6.12 -6.34
CA LEU A 221 19.47 -4.98 -5.54
C LEU A 221 20.76 -4.32 -6.09
N PRO A 222 21.84 -5.06 -6.41
CA PRO A 222 23.00 -4.46 -7.08
C PRO A 222 22.64 -3.86 -8.44
N MET A 223 21.81 -4.54 -9.23
CA MET A 223 21.35 -4.02 -10.53
C MET A 223 20.56 -2.71 -10.36
N PHE A 224 19.66 -2.65 -9.38
CA PHE A 224 18.91 -1.45 -9.04
C PHE A 224 19.85 -0.29 -8.72
N ILE A 225 20.86 -0.50 -7.87
CA ILE A 225 21.83 0.53 -7.51
C ILE A 225 22.62 1.03 -8.74
N ILE A 226 22.98 0.13 -9.66
CA ILE A 226 23.71 0.51 -10.88
C ILE A 226 22.82 1.30 -11.84
N VAL A 227 21.56 0.89 -12.02
CA VAL A 227 20.58 1.57 -12.88
C VAL A 227 20.25 2.95 -12.31
N GLU A 228 19.94 3.05 -11.02
CA GLU A 228 19.65 4.30 -10.32
C GLU A 228 20.81 5.31 -10.41
N LYS A 229 22.07 4.84 -10.28
CA LYS A 229 23.25 5.72 -10.41
C LYS A 229 23.42 6.30 -11.81
N LYS A 230 22.89 5.64 -12.84
CA LYS A 230 22.96 6.06 -14.24
C LYS A 230 21.69 6.77 -14.71
N SER A 231 20.61 6.66 -13.94
CA SER A 231 19.32 7.24 -14.26
C SER A 231 19.35 8.75 -14.09
N THR A 232 18.78 9.46 -15.07
CA THR A 232 18.62 10.92 -15.00
C THR A 232 17.55 11.30 -13.97
N PHE A 233 16.59 10.40 -13.68
CA PHE A 233 15.50 10.60 -12.74
C PHE A 233 15.37 9.39 -11.79
N PRO A 234 16.33 9.22 -10.85
CA PRO A 234 16.36 8.07 -9.94
C PRO A 234 15.10 8.01 -9.07
N VAL A 235 14.52 6.83 -8.88
CA VAL A 235 13.39 6.55 -7.99
C VAL A 235 13.78 6.84 -6.53
N ILE A 236 15.02 6.50 -6.14
CA ILE A 236 15.59 6.79 -4.83
C ILE A 236 16.83 7.67 -5.01
N GLN A 237 16.81 8.89 -4.47
CA GLN A 237 17.99 9.74 -4.49
C GLN A 237 19.10 9.18 -3.58
N LEU A 238 19.98 8.33 -4.13
CA LEU A 238 21.08 7.68 -3.42
C LEU A 238 22.08 8.68 -2.80
N SER A 239 22.07 9.93 -3.24
CA SER A 239 22.85 11.03 -2.66
C SER A 239 22.41 11.39 -1.23
N LEU A 240 21.16 11.14 -0.85
CA LEU A 240 20.65 11.42 0.51
C LEU A 240 21.32 10.55 1.57
N PHE A 241 21.68 9.32 1.22
CA PHE A 241 22.41 8.40 2.11
C PHE A 241 23.88 8.80 2.35
N LYS A 242 24.40 9.81 1.63
CA LYS A 242 25.73 10.39 1.91
C LYS A 242 25.68 11.50 2.98
N SER A 243 24.50 11.98 3.36
CA SER A 243 24.34 12.98 4.42
C SER A 243 24.48 12.31 5.79
N ARG A 244 25.35 12.84 6.66
CA ARG A 244 25.58 12.36 8.04
C ARG A 244 24.33 12.41 8.95
N VAL A 245 23.23 13.01 8.50
CA VAL A 245 21.94 13.02 9.22
C VAL A 245 21.12 11.75 8.92
N PHE A 246 21.48 11.00 7.87
CA PHE A 246 20.79 9.79 7.39
C PHE A 246 21.67 8.51 7.40
N SER A 247 22.93 8.59 7.83
CA SER A 247 23.81 7.44 8.15
C SER A 247 23.81 7.19 9.65
#